data_AF-A0A3Q0EKB8-F1
#
_entry.id   AF-A0A3Q0EKB8-F1
#
_cell.length_a   1.000
_cell.length_b   1.000
_cell.length_c   1.000
_cell.angle_alpha   90.00
_cell.angle_beta   90.00
_cell.angle_gamma   90.00
#
_symmetry.space_group_name_H-M   'P 1'
#
loop_
_entity.id
_entity.type
_entity.pdbx_description
1 polymer ?
#
loop_
_entity_poly.entity_id
_entity_poly.type
_entity_poly.pdbx_seq_one_letter_code
_entity_poly.pdbx_strand_id
1 'polypeptide(L)'
;MVREGQPQGRVTYHFTHGTTEKRLSELPTYHSSLTCFSEGTMVAVWGCCPSTWKSFGSSCYFISTEVDVWAKSEQKCVEMGAHLAVINTEIEQDFIVQQLNESFSYFLGLSDPQGNGNWQWIDNTPFEKNAKFWHPGEPNFAPEQCASLVFWKPTGWAGNDVFCETKRNSICEMKKIYL
;
A
#
# COMPACT_ATOMS: atom_id res chain seq x y z
N MET A 1 -37.17 -9.51 6.61
CA MET A 1 -36.96 -9.78 5.16
C MET A 1 -35.98 -8.76 4.64
N VAL A 2 -35.03 -9.24 3.85
CA VAL A 2 -33.74 -8.64 3.50
C VAL A 2 -33.92 -7.32 2.74
N ARG A 3 -33.18 -6.27 3.14
CA ARG A 3 -32.92 -5.11 2.27
C ARG A 3 -31.72 -5.47 1.40
N GLU A 4 -31.96 -5.76 0.13
CA GLU A 4 -30.90 -5.84 -0.88
C GLU A 4 -30.34 -4.43 -1.12
N GLY A 5 -29.06 -4.23 -0.80
CA GLY A 5 -28.34 -3.03 -1.17
C GLY A 5 -28.03 -3.05 -2.66
N GLN A 6 -28.45 -2.02 -3.39
CA GLN A 6 -28.05 -1.79 -4.78
C GLN A 6 -26.51 -1.61 -4.88
N PRO A 7 -25.88 -2.09 -5.97
CA PRO A 7 -24.43 -2.04 -6.10
C PRO A 7 -23.98 -0.58 -6.26
N GLN A 8 -23.00 -0.18 -5.44
CA GLN A 8 -22.26 1.07 -5.60
C GLN A 8 -21.77 1.16 -7.05
N GLY A 9 -22.27 2.14 -7.80
CA GLY A 9 -21.99 2.27 -9.23
C GLY A 9 -20.51 2.51 -9.46
N ARG A 10 -19.79 1.49 -9.93
CA ARG A 10 -18.40 1.60 -10.36
C ARG A 10 -18.38 2.39 -11.67
N VAL A 11 -17.69 3.53 -11.69
CA VAL A 11 -17.45 4.30 -12.92
C VAL A 11 -15.96 4.24 -13.25
N THR A 12 -15.64 3.77 -14.45
CA THR A 12 -14.27 3.74 -14.98
C THR A 12 -14.08 4.95 -15.88
N TYR A 13 -13.06 5.76 -15.60
CA TYR A 13 -12.68 6.90 -16.44
C TYR A 13 -11.49 6.49 -17.32
N HIS A 14 -11.64 6.62 -18.63
CA HIS A 14 -10.57 6.46 -19.61
C HIS A 14 -10.12 7.85 -20.05
N PHE A 15 -8.87 8.21 -19.77
CA PHE A 15 -8.31 9.51 -20.16
C PHE A 15 -7.70 9.38 -21.55
N THR A 16 -8.29 10.06 -22.54
CA THR A 16 -7.66 10.32 -23.83
C THR A 16 -6.88 11.62 -23.73
N HIS A 17 -5.62 11.63 -24.14
CA HIS A 17 -4.75 12.81 -24.16
C HIS A 17 -5.36 13.87 -25.11
N GLY A 18 -6.21 14.75 -24.59
CA GLY A 18 -6.95 15.75 -25.35
C GLY A 18 -7.22 16.98 -24.50
N THR A 19 -6.58 18.09 -24.85
CA THR A 19 -6.64 19.37 -24.18
C THR A 19 -8.04 19.98 -24.21
N THR A 20 -8.78 19.96 -23.10
CA THR A 20 -9.54 21.08 -22.49
C THR A 20 -10.57 20.56 -21.47
N GLU A 21 -10.29 20.74 -20.17
CA GLU A 21 -11.11 21.47 -19.19
C GLU A 21 -10.47 21.32 -17.78
N LYS A 22 -10.25 22.46 -17.12
CA LYS A 22 -9.47 22.59 -15.89
C LYS A 22 -10.17 21.95 -14.68
N ARG A 23 -9.79 20.72 -14.33
CA ARG A 23 -9.45 20.24 -12.96
C ARG A 23 -8.79 18.85 -12.95
N LEU A 24 -8.24 18.42 -14.09
CA LEU A 24 -7.70 17.07 -14.35
C LEU A 24 -6.24 17.08 -14.86
N SER A 25 -5.66 18.27 -15.06
CA SER A 25 -4.31 18.48 -15.60
C SER A 25 -3.20 18.44 -14.54
N GLU A 26 -3.55 18.22 -13.27
CA GLU A 26 -2.59 18.18 -12.14
C GLU A 26 -2.37 16.77 -11.59
N LEU A 27 -3.05 15.77 -12.13
CA LEU A 27 -2.77 14.39 -11.77
C LEU A 27 -1.42 14.00 -12.35
N PRO A 28 -0.45 13.58 -11.51
CA PRO A 28 0.81 13.08 -12.00
C PRO A 28 0.56 11.94 -12.99
N THR A 29 1.19 12.04 -14.16
CA THR A 29 0.95 11.26 -15.38
C THR A 29 1.28 9.76 -15.27
N TYR A 30 1.32 9.20 -14.07
CA TYR A 30 1.77 7.82 -13.81
C TYR A 30 0.73 6.77 -14.24
N HIS A 31 -0.57 7.12 -14.27
CA HIS A 31 -1.65 6.16 -14.46
C HIS A 31 -2.58 6.56 -15.62
N SER A 32 -2.81 5.63 -16.56
CA SER A 32 -3.62 5.88 -17.76
C SER A 32 -5.14 5.73 -17.57
N SER A 33 -5.59 5.15 -16.45
CA SER A 33 -7.01 4.98 -16.13
C SER A 33 -7.25 4.94 -14.62
N LEU A 34 -8.39 5.49 -14.19
CA LEU A 34 -8.82 5.51 -12.79
C LEU A 34 -10.18 4.79 -12.65
N THR A 35 -10.34 4.09 -11.53
CA THR A 35 -11.64 3.61 -11.03
C THR A 35 -12.04 4.46 -9.82
N CYS A 36 -13.23 5.05 -9.88
CA CYS A 36 -13.75 5.93 -8.83
C CYS A 36 -14.96 5.33 -8.12
N PHE A 37 -15.08 5.64 -6.83
CA PHE A 37 -16.15 5.19 -5.95
C PHE A 37 -16.78 6.40 -5.27
N SER A 38 -18.11 6.44 -5.18
CA SER A 38 -18.82 7.48 -4.44
C SER A 38 -18.60 7.28 -2.93
N GLU A 39 -18.15 8.32 -2.25
CA GLU A 39 -17.87 8.28 -0.79
C GLU A 39 -19.15 8.44 0.07
N GLY A 40 -20.34 8.42 -0.54
CA GLY A 40 -21.61 8.38 0.19
C GLY A 40 -21.97 9.63 0.98
N THR A 41 -21.29 10.76 0.73
CA THR A 41 -21.57 12.05 1.39
C THR A 41 -22.66 12.85 0.65
N MET A 42 -23.25 13.85 1.33
CA MET A 42 -24.25 14.76 0.76
C MET A 42 -23.72 15.60 -0.44
N VAL A 43 -22.40 15.64 -0.61
CA VAL A 43 -21.71 16.24 -1.76
C VAL A 43 -21.11 15.10 -2.59
N ALA A 44 -21.20 15.18 -3.91
CA ALA A 44 -20.66 14.17 -4.82
C ALA A 44 -19.12 14.21 -4.85
N VAL A 45 -18.48 13.67 -3.81
CA VAL A 45 -17.03 13.47 -3.73
C VAL A 45 -16.72 12.04 -4.15
N TRP A 46 -15.83 11.89 -5.13
CA TRP A 46 -15.42 10.58 -5.65
C TRP A 46 -14.00 10.26 -5.23
N GLY A 47 -13.82 9.14 -4.52
CA GLY A 47 -12.50 8.59 -4.21
C GLY A 47 -12.04 7.67 -5.33
N CYS A 48 -10.89 7.98 -5.93
CA CYS A 48 -10.39 7.29 -7.12
C CYS A 48 -9.02 6.65 -6.87
N CYS A 49 -8.82 5.47 -7.46
CA CYS A 49 -7.55 4.77 -7.52
C CYS A 49 -7.21 4.40 -8.97
N PRO A 50 -5.94 4.22 -9.33
CA PRO A 50 -5.59 3.63 -10.63
C PRO A 50 -6.27 2.28 -10.82
N SER A 51 -6.72 1.97 -12.04
CA SER A 51 -7.60 0.81 -12.27
C SER A 51 -6.99 -0.55 -11.92
N THR A 52 -5.66 -0.64 -11.89
CA THR A 52 -4.92 -1.85 -11.50
C THR A 52 -4.64 -1.93 -9.99
N TRP A 53 -4.96 -0.88 -9.24
CA TRP A 53 -4.72 -0.76 -7.80
C TRP A 53 -5.97 -1.17 -7.02
N LYS A 54 -5.76 -1.65 -5.81
CA LYS A 54 -6.83 -2.00 -4.87
C LYS A 54 -7.16 -0.78 -4.02
N SER A 55 -8.44 -0.44 -3.89
CA SER A 55 -8.90 0.69 -3.07
C SER A 55 -9.30 0.20 -1.68
N PHE A 56 -8.80 0.86 -0.63
CA PHE A 56 -9.25 0.63 0.74
C PHE A 56 -9.05 1.87 1.61
N GLY A 57 -10.09 2.23 2.39
CA GLY A 57 -10.08 3.44 3.20
C GLY A 57 -9.82 4.69 2.35
N SER A 58 -8.80 5.46 2.70
CA SER A 58 -8.36 6.67 2.00
C SER A 58 -7.14 6.44 1.08
N SER A 59 -6.76 5.18 0.84
CA SER A 59 -5.55 4.80 0.11
C SER A 59 -5.84 3.82 -1.04
N CYS A 60 -4.86 3.73 -1.93
CA CYS A 60 -4.77 2.80 -3.05
C CYS A 60 -3.51 1.96 -2.89
N TYR A 61 -3.60 0.66 -3.17
CA TYR A 61 -2.52 -0.31 -2.97
C TYR A 61 -2.18 -1.04 -4.25
N PHE A 62 -0.88 -1.20 -4.52
CA PHE A 62 -0.37 -2.00 -5.63
C PHE A 62 0.56 -3.09 -5.10
N ILE A 63 0.27 -4.34 -5.47
CA ILE A 63 1.10 -5.48 -5.11
C ILE A 63 2.05 -5.77 -6.27
N SER A 64 3.33 -5.46 -6.09
CA SER A 64 4.35 -5.75 -7.09
C SER A 64 4.66 -7.24 -7.12
N THR A 65 4.52 -7.86 -8.29
CA THR A 65 4.95 -9.23 -8.54
C THR A 65 6.44 -9.34 -8.87
N GLU A 66 7.10 -8.21 -9.17
CA GLU A 66 8.54 -8.15 -9.41
C GLU A 66 9.31 -8.18 -8.10
N VAL A 67 10.42 -8.94 -8.09
CA VAL A 67 11.29 -9.07 -6.93
C VAL A 67 12.51 -8.17 -7.06
N ASP A 68 12.73 -7.32 -6.06
CA ASP A 68 13.86 -6.39 -6.01
C ASP A 68 14.34 -6.18 -4.58
N VAL A 69 15.46 -5.49 -4.42
CA VAL A 69 15.96 -5.02 -3.11
C VAL A 69 15.10 -3.84 -2.62
N TRP A 70 15.06 -3.62 -1.31
CA TRP A 70 14.14 -2.66 -0.67
C TRP A 70 14.20 -1.27 -1.30
N ALA A 71 15.41 -0.72 -1.48
CA ALA A 71 15.60 0.61 -2.05
C ALA A 71 15.08 0.73 -3.50
N LYS A 72 15.21 -0.35 -4.29
CA LYS A 72 14.71 -0.38 -5.66
C LYS A 72 13.19 -0.56 -5.71
N SER A 73 12.62 -1.34 -4.79
CA SER A 73 11.18 -1.43 -4.62
C SER A 73 10.55 -0.08 -4.28
N GLU A 74 11.16 0.67 -3.35
CA GLU A 74 10.73 2.03 -3.02
C GLU A 74 10.81 2.96 -4.23
N GLN A 75 11.94 2.94 -4.95
CA GLN A 75 12.09 3.74 -6.17
C GLN A 75 10.94 3.47 -7.17
N LYS A 76 10.55 2.20 -7.36
CA LYS A 76 9.45 1.84 -8.26
C LYS A 76 8.10 2.37 -7.76
N CYS A 77 7.85 2.35 -6.45
CA CYS A 77 6.64 2.98 -5.89
C CYS A 77 6.64 4.49 -6.16
N VAL A 78 7.77 5.17 -5.96
CA VAL A 78 7.93 6.61 -6.23
C VAL A 78 7.71 6.95 -7.70
N GLU A 79 8.23 6.11 -8.62
CA GLU A 79 7.99 6.22 -10.06
C GLU A 79 6.50 6.11 -10.44
N MET A 80 5.66 5.57 -9.55
CA MET A 80 4.19 5.50 -9.71
C MET A 80 3.42 6.56 -8.90
N GLY A 81 4.12 7.50 -8.25
CA GLY A 81 3.51 8.51 -7.37
C GLY A 81 3.05 7.96 -6.03
N ALA A 82 3.71 6.92 -5.54
CA ALA A 82 3.42 6.20 -4.31
C ALA A 82 4.68 6.02 -3.45
N HIS A 83 4.53 5.37 -2.32
CA HIS A 83 5.65 4.88 -1.50
C HIS A 83 5.40 3.41 -1.13
N LEU A 84 6.41 2.71 -0.62
CA LEU A 84 6.18 1.44 0.06
C LEU A 84 5.16 1.61 1.20
N ALA A 85 4.27 0.64 1.34
CA ALA A 85 3.09 0.76 2.19
C ALA A 85 3.43 0.95 3.68
N VAL A 86 2.63 1.79 4.33
CA VAL A 86 2.72 2.08 5.77
C VAL A 86 1.51 1.48 6.46
N ILE A 87 1.72 0.51 7.34
CA ILE A 87 0.62 -0.14 8.06
C ILE A 87 0.17 0.76 9.22
N ASN A 88 -1.00 1.38 9.07
CA ASN A 88 -1.60 2.28 10.05
C ASN A 88 -2.53 1.58 11.03
N THR A 89 -3.19 0.49 10.60
CA THR A 89 -4.19 -0.21 11.41
C THR A 89 -4.22 -1.71 11.13
N GLU A 90 -4.74 -2.49 12.07
CA GLU A 90 -4.97 -3.93 11.89
C GLU A 90 -5.94 -4.21 10.73
N ILE A 91 -6.99 -3.40 10.59
CA ILE A 91 -8.00 -3.53 9.52
C ILE A 91 -7.37 -3.29 8.14
N GLU A 92 -6.42 -2.37 8.04
CA GLU A 92 -5.64 -2.16 6.82
C GLU A 92 -4.74 -3.36 6.50
N GLN A 93 -4.03 -3.89 7.50
CA GLN A 93 -3.23 -5.11 7.31
C GLN A 93 -4.10 -6.28 6.85
N ASP A 94 -5.26 -6.50 7.49
CA ASP A 94 -6.22 -7.56 7.13
C ASP A 94 -6.68 -7.43 5.68
N PHE A 95 -6.91 -6.21 5.20
CA PHE A 95 -7.25 -5.95 3.80
C PHE A 95 -6.08 -6.30 2.87
N ILE A 96 -4.87 -5.85 3.20
CA ILE A 96 -3.67 -6.06 2.40
C ILE A 96 -3.38 -7.56 2.25
N VAL A 97 -3.36 -8.31 3.35
CA VAL A 97 -2.96 -9.73 3.35
C VAL A 97 -3.90 -10.62 2.55
N GLN A 98 -5.18 -10.24 2.39
CA GLN A 98 -6.13 -10.93 1.51
C GLN A 98 -5.74 -10.87 0.03
N GLN A 99 -4.85 -9.95 -0.35
CA GLN A 99 -4.37 -9.78 -1.73
C GLN A 99 -3.03 -10.48 -1.98
N LEU A 100 -2.41 -11.02 -0.94
CA LEU A 100 -1.04 -11.57 -0.98
C LEU A 100 -1.06 -13.08 -1.18
N ASN A 101 -0.01 -13.59 -1.82
CA ASN A 101 0.27 -15.02 -1.86
C ASN A 101 1.19 -15.41 -0.68
N GLU A 102 0.74 -16.37 0.13
CA GLU A 102 1.43 -16.91 1.33
C GLU A 102 2.82 -17.47 1.05
N SER A 103 3.14 -17.79 -0.22
CA SER A 103 4.45 -18.32 -0.62
C SER A 103 5.55 -17.25 -0.76
N PHE A 104 5.18 -15.96 -0.66
CA PHE A 104 6.11 -14.84 -0.85
C PHE A 104 6.14 -13.91 0.37
N SER A 105 7.21 -13.12 0.44
CA SER A 105 7.41 -12.03 1.39
C SER A 105 7.34 -10.70 0.68
N TYR A 106 6.79 -9.67 1.32
CA TYR A 106 6.53 -8.37 0.70
C TYR A 106 7.14 -7.25 1.52
N PHE A 107 8.02 -6.45 0.91
CA PHE A 107 8.57 -5.27 1.56
C PHE A 107 7.49 -4.24 1.92
N LEU A 108 7.68 -3.65 3.10
CA LEU A 108 6.92 -2.52 3.62
C LEU A 108 7.79 -1.27 3.69
N GLY A 109 7.15 -0.11 3.84
CA GLY A 109 7.83 1.18 4.00
C GLY A 109 8.40 1.38 5.40
N LEU A 110 8.90 0.33 6.04
CA LEU A 110 9.49 0.38 7.37
C LEU A 110 10.95 -0.11 7.34
N SER A 111 11.84 0.66 7.94
CA SER A 111 13.27 0.34 8.03
C SER A 111 13.89 0.81 9.33
N ASP A 112 15.03 0.25 9.71
CA ASP A 112 15.91 0.73 10.79
C ASP A 112 17.29 1.08 10.19
N PRO A 113 17.46 2.30 9.64
CA PRO A 113 18.65 2.66 8.88
C PRO A 113 19.97 2.56 9.66
N GLN A 114 19.90 2.61 11.00
CA GLN A 114 21.08 2.58 11.87
C GLN A 114 21.30 1.22 12.55
N GLY A 115 20.37 0.28 12.40
CA GLY A 115 20.45 -1.04 13.05
C GLY A 115 20.49 -0.95 14.57
N ASN A 116 19.82 0.05 15.16
CA ASN A 116 19.83 0.32 16.59
C ASN A 116 18.45 0.13 17.25
N GLY A 117 17.51 -0.48 16.53
CA GLY A 117 16.12 -0.72 16.94
C GLY A 117 15.18 0.47 16.68
N ASN A 118 15.66 1.56 16.07
CA ASN A 118 14.85 2.74 15.79
C ASN A 118 14.14 2.64 14.43
N TRP A 119 13.08 1.84 14.39
CA TRP A 119 12.27 1.62 13.20
C TRP A 119 11.49 2.88 12.78
N GLN A 120 11.53 3.19 11.49
CA GLN A 120 10.97 4.40 10.89
C GLN A 120 10.10 4.05 9.69
N TRP A 121 8.87 4.54 9.70
CA TRP A 121 8.00 4.53 8.53
C TRP A 121 8.43 5.60 7.53
N ILE A 122 8.33 5.28 6.25
CA ILE A 122 8.80 6.13 5.15
C ILE A 122 8.04 7.46 5.03
N ASP A 123 6.81 7.52 5.57
CA ASP A 123 5.98 8.72 5.62
C ASP A 123 6.17 9.55 6.91
N ASN A 124 7.11 9.14 7.78
CA ASN A 124 7.35 9.70 9.11
C ASN A 124 6.22 9.51 10.12
N THR A 125 5.29 8.57 9.89
CA THR A 125 4.33 8.17 10.91
C THR A 125 5.07 7.58 12.11
N PRO A 126 4.75 8.00 13.36
CA PRO A 126 5.40 7.44 14.56
C PRO A 126 5.19 5.93 14.66
N PHE A 127 6.28 5.17 14.70
CA PHE A 127 6.25 3.71 14.70
C PHE A 127 5.54 3.13 15.95
N GLU A 128 5.63 3.80 17.10
CA GLU A 128 5.07 3.32 18.37
C GLU A 128 3.55 3.13 18.32
N LYS A 129 2.87 3.80 17.40
CA LYS A 129 1.42 3.65 17.21
C LYS A 129 1.05 2.24 16.73
N ASN A 130 1.92 1.61 15.93
CA ASN A 130 1.60 0.39 15.19
C ASN A 130 2.61 -0.74 15.40
N ALA A 131 3.46 -0.67 16.42
CA ALA A 131 4.54 -1.64 16.69
C ALA A 131 4.08 -3.10 16.96
N LYS A 132 2.78 -3.40 16.90
CA LYS A 132 2.21 -4.73 17.23
C LYS A 132 2.10 -5.68 16.03
N PHE A 133 2.58 -5.29 14.85
CA PHE A 133 2.40 -6.10 13.64
C PHE A 133 3.47 -7.18 13.44
N TRP A 134 4.53 -7.24 14.26
CA TRP A 134 5.63 -8.19 14.14
C TRP A 134 5.24 -9.63 14.52
N HIS A 135 5.91 -10.60 13.90
CA HIS A 135 5.86 -12.00 14.37
C HIS A 135 6.44 -12.11 15.79
N PRO A 136 6.02 -13.11 16.58
CA PRO A 136 6.64 -13.38 17.87
C PRO A 136 8.15 -13.65 17.71
N GLY A 137 8.96 -12.84 18.35
CA GLY A 137 10.42 -12.91 18.26
C GLY A 137 11.04 -11.87 17.34
N GLU A 138 10.25 -11.21 16.48
CA GLU A 138 10.71 -10.17 15.57
C GLU A 138 10.46 -8.76 16.12
N PRO A 139 11.26 -7.76 15.71
CA PRO A 139 12.50 -7.89 14.93
C PRO A 139 13.65 -8.49 15.78
N ASN A 140 14.51 -9.31 15.17
CA ASN A 140 15.47 -10.14 15.92
C ASN A 140 16.95 -9.88 15.62
N PHE A 141 17.31 -9.20 14.53
CA PHE A 141 18.71 -9.08 14.13
C PHE A 141 19.05 -7.69 13.56
N ALA A 142 19.88 -6.92 14.28
CA ALA A 142 20.24 -5.54 13.91
C ALA A 142 20.72 -5.31 12.45
N PRO A 143 21.46 -6.23 11.79
CA PRO A 143 21.79 -6.12 10.37
C PRO A 143 20.61 -6.28 9.40
N GLU A 144 19.46 -6.80 9.86
CA GLU A 144 18.22 -6.89 9.10
C GLU A 144 17.43 -5.59 9.24
N GLN A 145 17.77 -4.61 8.41
CA GLN A 145 17.33 -3.22 8.56
C GLN A 145 16.05 -2.87 7.79
N CYS A 146 15.37 -3.84 7.16
CA CYS A 146 14.17 -3.60 6.37
C CYS A 146 13.05 -4.53 6.79
N ALA A 147 11.80 -4.05 6.82
CA ALA A 147 10.66 -4.87 7.20
C ALA A 147 9.96 -5.50 6.00
N SER A 148 9.45 -6.71 6.19
CA SER A 148 8.56 -7.37 5.24
C SER A 148 7.37 -8.03 5.94
N LEU A 149 6.23 -8.14 5.25
CA LEU A 149 5.16 -9.06 5.64
C LEU A 149 5.45 -10.46 5.10
N VAL A 150 5.30 -11.46 5.96
CA VAL A 150 5.52 -12.87 5.63
C VAL A 150 4.51 -13.76 6.34
N PHE A 151 4.14 -14.87 5.70
CA PHE A 151 3.23 -15.87 6.26
C PHE A 151 3.99 -17.04 6.88
N TRP A 152 3.84 -17.26 8.19
CA TRP A 152 4.41 -18.41 8.90
C TRP A 152 3.31 -19.24 9.55
N LYS A 153 3.35 -20.56 9.40
CA LYS A 153 2.39 -21.44 10.11
C LYS A 153 2.90 -21.73 11.52
N PRO A 154 2.04 -21.67 12.56
CA PRO A 154 0.59 -21.42 12.53
C PRO A 154 0.19 -19.95 12.73
N THR A 155 1.14 -19.02 12.88
CA THR A 155 0.89 -17.63 13.31
C THR A 155 0.20 -16.76 12.27
N GLY A 156 0.31 -17.09 10.98
CA GLY A 156 -0.29 -16.34 9.88
C GLY A 156 0.62 -15.24 9.36
N TRP A 157 0.02 -14.12 8.93
CA TRP A 157 0.74 -12.95 8.41
C TRP A 157 1.17 -12.01 9.53
N ALA A 158 2.45 -11.68 9.57
CA ALA A 158 2.99 -10.61 10.41
C ALA A 158 4.34 -10.13 9.86
N GLY A 159 4.89 -9.10 10.50
CA GLY A 159 6.16 -8.47 10.14
C GLY A 159 7.37 -9.34 10.49
N ASN A 160 8.39 -9.27 9.65
CA ASN A 160 9.72 -9.86 9.85
C ASN A 160 10.78 -8.87 9.36
N ASP A 161 11.84 -8.65 10.15
CA ASP A 161 13.02 -7.93 9.69
C ASP A 161 13.83 -8.80 8.74
N VAL A 162 14.37 -8.18 7.70
CA VAL A 162 15.14 -8.84 6.65
C VAL A 162 16.29 -7.96 6.20
N PHE A 163 17.34 -8.58 5.65
CA PHE A 163 18.37 -7.84 4.93
C PHE A 163 17.77 -7.09 3.74
N CYS A 164 18.00 -5.79 3.67
CA CYS A 164 17.49 -4.91 2.60
C CYS A 164 17.92 -5.34 1.19
N GLU A 165 19.08 -6.01 1.08
CA GLU A 165 19.65 -6.51 -0.18
C GLU A 165 19.04 -7.85 -0.64
N THR A 166 18.14 -8.46 0.15
CA THR A 166 17.40 -9.64 -0.30
C THR A 166 16.28 -9.24 -1.24
N LYS A 167 16.14 -9.96 -2.36
CA LYS A 167 15.11 -9.65 -3.34
C LYS A 167 13.76 -10.18 -2.89
N ARG A 168 12.74 -9.31 -2.86
CA ARG A 168 11.37 -9.63 -2.43
C ARG A 168 10.35 -8.87 -3.26
N ASN A 169 9.11 -9.35 -3.22
CA ASN A 169 7.96 -8.58 -3.67
C ASN A 169 7.80 -7.32 -2.81
N SER A 170 6.93 -6.40 -3.22
CA SER A 170 6.68 -5.15 -2.49
C SER A 170 5.23 -4.71 -2.59
N ILE A 171 4.81 -3.89 -1.64
CA ILE A 171 3.48 -3.29 -1.59
C ILE A 171 3.67 -1.78 -1.67
N CYS A 172 3.10 -1.15 -2.70
CA CYS A 172 3.05 0.31 -2.78
C CYS A 172 1.71 0.82 -2.27
N GLU A 173 1.72 2.00 -1.64
CA GLU A 173 0.55 2.73 -1.17
C GLU A 173 0.61 4.19 -1.67
N MET A 174 -0.52 4.71 -2.13
CA MET A 174 -0.74 6.15 -2.35
C MET A 174 -2.10 6.57 -1.80
N LYS A 175 -2.28 7.86 -1.52
CA LYS A 175 -3.60 8.39 -1.15
C LYS A 175 -4.55 8.37 -2.35
N LYS A 176 -5.84 8.15 -2.08
CA LYS A 176 -6.91 8.29 -3.06
C LYS A 176 -6.88 9.68 -3.68
N ILE A 177 -7.20 9.72 -4.96
CA ILE A 177 -7.46 10.95 -5.69
C ILE A 177 -8.92 11.32 -5.44
N TYR A 178 -9.18 12.51 -4.91
CA TYR A 178 -10.55 12.99 -4.69
C TYR A 178 -10.95 13.97 -5.79
N LEU A 179 -12.03 13.64 -6.51
CA LEU A 179 -12.62 14.46 -7.59
C LEU A 179 -13.97 15.05 -7.15
#